data_AF-A0A1A8JGR1-F1
#
_entry.id   AF-A0A1A8JGR1-F1
#
_cell.length_a   1.000
_cell.length_b   1.000
_cell.length_c   1.000
_cell.angle_alpha   90.00
_cell.angle_beta   90.00
_cell.angle_gamma   90.00
#
_symmetry.space_group_name_H-M   'P 1'
#
loop_
_entity.id
_entity.type
_entity.pdbx_description
1 polymer ?
#
loop_
_entity_poly.entity_id
_entity_poly.type
_entity_poly.pdbx_seq_one_letter_code
_entity_poly.pdbx_strand_id
1 'polypeptide(L)'
;QLPLQRFREGLQTLGVGGQVQLFPSVFYRVFCESAERITAQTLSQVFTISFSEQQDKLERETPVVTFWRHFLLECEVGRSSISLQDILCFVIGADRLPPADLLPPPSISFLHQSTSPQAELKEQEESEGKSWEEA
;
A
#
# COMPACT_ATOMS: atom_id res chain seq x y z
N GLN A 1 38.88 21.41 -0.35
CA GLN A 1 37.79 21.65 -1.33
C GLN A 1 36.52 22.01 -0.55
N LEU A 2 35.70 22.94 -1.06
CA LEU A 2 34.43 23.33 -0.43
C LEU A 2 33.39 22.19 -0.55
N PRO A 3 32.51 21.99 0.45
CA PRO A 3 31.50 20.92 0.42
C PRO A 3 30.63 20.91 -0.84
N LEU A 4 30.20 22.08 -1.31
CA LEU A 4 29.38 22.21 -2.53
C LEU A 4 30.12 21.72 -3.79
N GLN A 5 31.43 21.96 -3.87
CA GLN A 5 32.23 21.51 -5.02
C GLN A 5 32.31 19.98 -5.06
N ARG A 6 32.55 19.34 -3.90
CA ARG A 6 32.56 17.86 -3.79
C ARG A 6 31.20 17.27 -4.14
N PHE A 7 30.12 17.90 -3.70
CA PHE A 7 28.77 17.46 -4.03
C PHE A 7 28.50 17.54 -5.55
N ARG A 8 28.90 18.64 -6.21
CA ARG A 8 28.80 18.78 -7.66
C ARG A 8 29.64 17.75 -8.42
N GLU A 9 30.89 17.52 -7.99
CA GLU A 9 31.77 16.47 -8.53
C GLU A 9 31.13 15.07 -8.37
N GLY A 10 30.52 14.78 -7.21
CA GLY A 10 29.81 13.53 -6.97
C GLY A 10 28.59 13.33 -7.86
N LEU A 11 27.77 14.36 -8.06
CA LEU A 11 26.63 14.29 -9.00
C LEU A 11 27.08 14.06 -10.44
N GLN A 12 28.29 14.49 -10.82
CA GLN A 12 28.83 14.22 -12.16
C GLN A 12 29.23 12.75 -12.35
N THR A 13 29.55 12.01 -11.29
CA THR A 13 29.98 10.61 -11.38
C THR A 13 28.97 9.71 -12.11
N LEU A 14 27.68 9.99 -11.95
CA LEU A 14 26.59 9.27 -12.63
C LEU A 14 25.91 10.11 -13.72
N GLY A 15 26.52 11.23 -14.14
CA GLY A 15 25.96 12.13 -15.15
C GLY A 15 24.77 13.00 -14.70
N VAL A 16 24.29 12.84 -13.47
CA VAL A 16 23.16 13.61 -12.90
C VAL A 16 23.48 15.11 -12.88
N GLY A 17 24.71 15.49 -12.52
CA GLY A 17 25.09 16.90 -12.37
C GLY A 17 24.93 17.76 -13.63
N GLY A 18 25.06 17.17 -14.83
CA GLY A 18 24.75 17.84 -16.09
C GLY A 18 23.25 17.96 -16.33
N GLN A 19 22.50 16.89 -16.07
CA GLN A 19 21.04 16.83 -16.25
C GLN A 19 20.31 17.83 -15.35
N VAL A 20 20.77 18.02 -14.11
CA VAL A 20 20.19 19.01 -13.17
C VAL A 20 20.29 20.44 -13.73
N GLN A 21 21.39 20.78 -14.40
CA GLN A 21 21.57 22.11 -14.99
C GLN A 21 20.76 22.29 -16.27
N LEU A 22 20.58 21.23 -17.06
CA LEU A 22 19.78 21.25 -18.29
C LEU A 22 18.27 21.29 -18.00
N PHE A 23 17.82 20.60 -16.95
CA PHE A 23 16.39 20.41 -16.62
C PHE A 23 16.07 20.77 -15.16
N PRO A 24 16.37 22.00 -14.70
CA PRO A 24 16.24 22.37 -13.28
C PRO A 24 14.80 22.23 -12.75
N SER A 25 13.78 22.50 -13.58
CA SER A 25 12.38 22.37 -13.20
C SER A 25 11.96 20.92 -12.92
N VAL A 26 12.50 19.95 -13.65
CA VAL A 26 12.23 18.52 -13.45
C VAL A 26 12.87 18.05 -12.15
N PHE A 27 14.14 18.38 -11.94
CA PHE A 27 14.89 17.98 -10.75
C PHE A 27 14.47 18.72 -9.49
N TYR A 28 13.86 19.91 -9.59
CA TYR A 28 13.29 20.61 -8.45
C TYR A 28 12.29 19.72 -7.69
N ARG A 29 11.40 19.01 -8.41
CA ARG A 29 10.43 18.10 -7.77
C ARG A 29 11.09 16.90 -7.09
N VAL A 30 12.30 16.52 -7.50
CA VAL A 30 13.05 15.37 -6.98
C VAL A 30 13.90 15.74 -5.77
N PHE A 31 14.55 16.91 -5.80
CA PHE A 31 15.45 17.35 -4.74
C PHE A 31 14.82 18.29 -3.71
N CYS A 32 13.70 18.91 -4.05
CA CYS A 32 13.00 19.85 -3.17
C CYS A 32 11.62 19.30 -2.81
N GLU A 33 11.21 19.56 -1.58
CA GLU A 33 9.94 19.10 -1.03
C GLU A 33 8.76 19.66 -1.83
N SER A 34 7.82 18.80 -2.22
CA SER A 34 6.51 19.22 -2.72
C SER A 34 5.54 19.34 -1.54
N ALA A 35 4.77 20.43 -1.50
CA ALA A 35 3.78 20.67 -0.44
C ALA A 35 2.48 19.87 -0.63
N GLU A 36 2.46 18.91 -1.54
CA GLU A 36 1.23 18.20 -1.92
C GLU A 36 0.85 17.18 -0.85
N ARG A 37 -0.33 17.38 -0.25
CA ARG A 37 -0.85 16.46 0.76
C ARG A 37 -1.38 15.22 0.07
N ILE A 38 -1.01 14.05 0.58
CA ILE A 38 -1.63 12.81 0.14
C ILE A 38 -3.10 12.78 0.53
N THR A 39 -3.92 12.25 -0.38
CA THR A 39 -5.35 11.98 -0.17
C THR A 39 -5.58 10.47 -0.15
N ALA A 40 -6.69 10.05 0.44
CA ALA A 40 -7.22 8.69 0.42
C ALA A 40 -7.39 8.19 -1.01
N GLN A 41 -7.82 9.05 -1.92
CA GLN A 41 -7.93 8.72 -3.35
C GLN A 41 -6.56 8.41 -3.95
N THR A 42 -5.59 9.31 -3.77
CA THR A 42 -4.23 9.12 -4.29
C THR A 42 -3.61 7.86 -3.70
N LEU A 43 -3.73 7.64 -2.38
CA LEU A 43 -3.20 6.45 -1.73
C LEU A 43 -3.90 5.18 -2.20
N SER A 44 -5.22 5.20 -2.44
CA SER A 44 -5.93 4.04 -2.98
C SER A 44 -5.47 3.67 -4.39
N GLN A 45 -5.02 4.63 -5.21
CA GLN A 45 -4.55 4.40 -6.58
C GLN A 45 -3.12 3.87 -6.64
N VAL A 46 -2.35 4.03 -5.56
CA VAL A 46 -0.99 3.51 -5.44
C VAL A 46 -0.98 1.97 -5.41
N PHE A 47 -2.02 1.35 -4.85
CA PHE A 47 -2.11 -0.10 -4.74
C PHE A 47 -2.84 -0.75 -5.91
N THR A 48 -2.24 -1.82 -6.44
CA THR A 48 -2.97 -2.78 -7.28
C THR A 48 -3.65 -3.82 -6.41
N ILE A 49 -4.95 -4.01 -6.57
CA ILE A 49 -5.69 -5.04 -5.81
C ILE A 49 -5.70 -6.34 -6.61
N SER A 50 -5.18 -7.39 -6.01
CA SER A 50 -5.11 -8.73 -6.60
C SER A 50 -6.21 -9.61 -6.00
N PHE A 51 -7.36 -9.64 -6.67
CA PHE A 51 -8.47 -10.53 -6.31
C PHE A 51 -8.18 -11.99 -6.67
N SER A 52 -8.80 -12.91 -5.93
CA SER A 52 -8.83 -14.33 -6.26
C SER A 52 -9.76 -14.59 -7.46
N GLU A 53 -9.43 -15.62 -8.25
CA GLU A 53 -10.29 -16.05 -9.36
C GLU A 53 -11.53 -16.84 -8.89
N GLN A 54 -11.46 -17.46 -7.70
CA GLN A 54 -12.57 -18.23 -7.17
C GLN A 54 -13.69 -17.31 -6.65
N GLN A 55 -14.92 -17.54 -7.10
CA GLN A 55 -16.08 -16.70 -6.82
C GLN A 55 -16.38 -16.55 -5.32
N ASP A 56 -16.29 -17.65 -4.57
CA ASP A 56 -16.50 -17.69 -3.12
C ASP A 56 -15.51 -16.79 -2.37
N LYS A 57 -14.27 -16.72 -2.84
CA LYS A 57 -13.25 -15.81 -2.31
C LYS A 57 -13.51 -14.38 -2.77
N LEU A 58 -13.77 -14.16 -4.05
CA LEU A 58 -14.05 -12.82 -4.60
C LEU A 58 -15.20 -12.11 -3.87
N GLU A 59 -16.26 -12.85 -3.53
CA GLU A 59 -17.39 -12.35 -2.74
C GLU A 59 -16.99 -11.92 -1.32
N ARG A 60 -16.01 -12.60 -0.70
CA ARG A 60 -15.46 -12.22 0.61
C ARG A 60 -14.45 -11.07 0.52
N GLU A 61 -13.70 -10.98 -0.58
CA GLU A 61 -12.66 -9.97 -0.79
C GLU A 61 -13.24 -8.59 -1.13
N THR A 62 -14.34 -8.53 -1.89
CA THR A 62 -14.95 -7.27 -2.34
C THR A 62 -15.35 -6.33 -1.18
N PRO A 63 -16.00 -6.82 -0.10
CA PRO A 63 -16.24 -6.01 1.10
C PRO A 63 -14.95 -5.53 1.77
N VAL A 64 -13.91 -6.37 1.85
CA VAL A 64 -12.62 -6.01 2.47
C VAL A 64 -11.99 -4.80 1.76
N VAL A 65 -12.04 -4.77 0.43
CA VAL A 65 -11.59 -3.61 -0.36
C VAL A 65 -12.40 -2.37 -0.08
N THR A 66 -13.72 -2.53 0.09
CA THR A 66 -14.61 -1.42 0.43
C THR A 66 -14.27 -0.85 1.80
N PHE A 67 -14.03 -1.71 2.80
CA PHE A 67 -13.56 -1.30 4.12
C PHE A 67 -12.20 -0.63 4.07
N TRP A 68 -11.26 -1.14 3.28
CA TRP A 68 -9.96 -0.50 3.07
C TRP A 68 -10.10 0.93 2.54
N ARG A 69 -10.88 1.15 1.48
CA ARG A 69 -11.12 2.49 0.93
C ARG A 69 -11.81 3.42 1.94
N HIS A 70 -12.75 2.90 2.71
CA HIS A 70 -13.41 3.68 3.76
C HIS A 70 -12.43 4.04 4.89
N PHE A 71 -11.58 3.11 5.30
CA PHE A 71 -10.54 3.37 6.29
C PHE A 71 -9.59 4.48 5.84
N LEU A 72 -9.16 4.48 4.57
CA LEU A 72 -8.37 5.58 4.02
C LEU A 72 -9.07 6.94 4.14
N LEU A 73 -10.38 6.99 3.87
CA LEU A 73 -11.16 8.22 4.03
C LEU A 73 -11.21 8.67 5.50
N GLU A 74 -11.45 7.75 6.44
CA GLU A 74 -11.46 8.07 7.87
C GLU A 74 -10.08 8.56 8.37
N CYS A 75 -8.98 8.04 7.81
CA CYS A 75 -7.63 8.56 8.05
C CYS A 75 -7.45 9.99 7.50
N GLU A 76 -7.96 10.27 6.29
CA GLU A 76 -7.87 11.61 5.69
C GLU A 76 -8.63 12.66 6.52
N VAL A 77 -9.85 12.34 6.96
CA VAL A 77 -10.69 13.29 7.72
C VAL A 77 -10.38 13.33 9.22
N GLY A 78 -9.32 12.65 9.66
CA GLY A 78 -8.88 12.66 11.06
C GLY A 78 -9.80 11.93 12.04
N ARG A 79 -10.58 10.95 11.54
CA ARG A 79 -11.46 10.08 12.35
C ARG A 79 -10.81 8.74 12.70
N SER A 80 -9.59 8.50 12.24
CA SER A 80 -8.73 7.37 12.61
C SER A 80 -7.58 7.81 13.52
N SER A 81 -7.04 6.89 14.32
CA SER A 81 -5.81 7.12 15.09
C SER A 81 -4.54 7.04 14.25
N ILE A 82 -4.66 6.65 12.97
CA ILE A 82 -3.57 6.47 12.00
C ILE A 82 -3.77 7.51 10.88
N SER A 83 -2.70 8.16 10.43
CA SER A 83 -2.72 9.08 9.30
C SER A 83 -2.42 8.36 7.97
N LEU A 84 -2.70 9.02 6.83
CA LEU A 84 -2.29 8.51 5.52
C LEU A 84 -0.76 8.40 5.38
N GLN A 85 -0.03 9.28 6.06
CA GLN A 85 1.43 9.30 6.08
C GLN A 85 1.99 8.07 6.82
N ASP A 86 1.36 7.66 7.92
CA ASP A 86 1.76 6.46 8.66
C ASP A 86 1.62 5.20 7.80
N ILE A 87 0.54 5.12 7.01
CA ILE A 87 0.32 4.03 6.06
C ILE A 87 1.41 4.02 4.98
N LEU A 88 1.75 5.18 4.41
CA LEU A 88 2.85 5.28 3.45
C LEU A 88 4.18 4.84 4.06
N CYS A 89 4.51 5.33 5.25
CA CYS A 89 5.72 4.94 5.97
C CYS A 89 5.80 3.42 6.14
N PHE A 90 4.67 2.78 6.48
CA PHE A 90 4.60 1.35 6.62
C PHE A 90 4.83 0.60 5.31
N VAL A 91 4.28 1.09 4.19
CA VAL A 91 4.32 0.36 2.90
C VAL A 91 5.59 0.62 2.10
N ILE A 92 6.07 1.87 2.04
CA ILE A 92 7.20 2.28 1.20
C ILE A 92 8.39 2.83 1.97
N GLY A 93 8.31 2.91 3.31
CA GLY A 93 9.40 3.43 4.14
C GLY A 93 9.56 4.96 4.09
N ALA A 94 8.59 5.68 3.53
CA ALA A 94 8.59 7.14 3.41
C ALA A 94 7.19 7.69 3.72
N ASP A 95 7.12 8.90 4.27
CA ASP A 95 5.87 9.56 4.63
C ASP A 95 5.22 10.33 3.46
N ARG A 96 5.84 10.26 2.28
CA ARG A 96 5.42 10.90 1.02
C ARG A 96 5.64 9.95 -0.15
N LEU A 97 4.82 10.13 -1.18
CA LEU A 97 5.03 9.44 -2.44
C LEU A 97 6.26 10.01 -3.17
N PRO A 98 7.11 9.15 -3.75
CA PRO A 98 8.20 9.62 -4.58
C PRO A 98 7.66 10.40 -5.79
N PRO A 99 8.40 11.38 -6.31
CA PRO A 99 8.03 12.09 -7.54
C PRO A 99 8.01 11.20 -8.78
N ALA A 100 8.71 10.08 -8.72
CA ALA A 100 8.64 9.01 -9.71
C ALA A 100 7.63 7.95 -9.24
N ASP A 101 7.00 7.26 -10.20
CA ASP A 101 6.06 6.19 -9.88
C ASP A 101 6.74 5.03 -9.15
N LEU A 102 6.00 4.37 -8.27
CA LEU A 102 6.46 3.16 -7.58
C LEU A 102 6.50 2.00 -8.56
N LEU A 103 7.70 1.44 -8.77
CA LEU A 103 7.93 0.34 -9.71
C LEU A 103 8.68 -0.82 -9.00
N PRO A 104 8.04 -1.99 -8.83
CA PRO A 104 6.63 -2.28 -9.14
C PRO A 104 5.68 -1.52 -8.20
N PRO A 105 4.41 -1.28 -8.62
CA PRO A 105 3.42 -0.70 -7.72
C PRO A 105 3.15 -1.68 -6.57
N PRO A 106 2.94 -1.18 -5.34
CA PRO A 106 2.55 -2.04 -4.23
C PRO A 106 1.21 -2.71 -4.52
N SER A 107 0.99 -3.88 -3.92
CA SER A 107 -0.23 -4.65 -4.12
C SER A 107 -0.89 -5.04 -2.82
N ILE A 108 -2.21 -5.21 -2.88
CA ILE A 108 -3.02 -5.78 -1.80
C ILE A 108 -3.50 -7.14 -2.28
N SER A 109 -3.16 -8.19 -1.53
CA SER A 109 -3.63 -9.55 -1.73
C SER A 109 -4.35 -10.05 -0.46
N PHE A 110 -5.18 -11.07 -0.64
CA PHE A 110 -6.04 -11.56 0.42
C PHE A 110 -5.52 -12.88 0.97
N LEU A 111 -5.42 -12.94 2.30
CA LEU A 111 -5.05 -14.16 3.01
C LEU A 111 -6.34 -14.92 3.34
N HIS A 112 -6.54 -16.04 2.66
CA HIS A 112 -7.63 -16.97 2.98
C HIS A 112 -7.14 -17.99 3.99
N GLN A 113 -7.96 -18.29 5.00
CA GLN A 113 -7.67 -19.43 5.87
C GLN A 113 -7.67 -20.69 5.01
N SER A 114 -6.58 -21.44 5.05
CA SER A 114 -6.57 -22.77 4.46
C SER A 114 -7.57 -23.61 5.24
N THR A 115 -8.65 -24.02 4.59
CA THR A 115 -9.44 -25.15 5.07
C THR A 115 -8.51 -26.35 5.05
N SER A 116 -7.91 -26.67 6.20
CA SER A 116 -7.27 -27.96 6.36
C SER A 116 -8.38 -29.00 6.43
N PRO A 117 -8.19 -30.23 5.92
CA PRO A 117 -9.20 -31.29 6.03
C PRO A 117 -9.66 -31.58 7.46
N GLN A 118 -8.89 -31.13 8.46
CA GLN A 118 -9.21 -31.27 9.88
C GLN A 118 -10.26 -30.26 10.38
N ALA A 119 -10.45 -29.13 9.70
CA ALA A 119 -11.46 -28.14 10.06
C ALA A 119 -12.87 -28.57 9.61
N GLU A 120 -12.98 -29.19 8.43
CA GLU A 120 -14.26 -29.72 7.89
C GLU A 120 -14.79 -30.89 8.75
N LEU A 121 -13.90 -31.75 9.25
CA LEU A 121 -14.27 -32.85 10.14
C LEU A 121 -14.87 -32.35 11.46
N LYS A 122 -14.39 -31.23 12.00
CA LYS A 122 -14.93 -30.64 13.23
C LYS A 122 -16.31 -30.03 13.04
N GLU A 123 -16.55 -29.36 11.91
CA GLU A 123 -17.88 -28.82 11.60
C GLU A 123 -18.91 -29.94 11.35
N GLN A 124 -18.50 -31.07 10.76
CA GLN A 124 -19.37 -32.24 10.60
C GLN A 124 -19.66 -32.95 11.94
N GLU A 125 -18.66 -33.20 12.79
CA GLU A 125 -18.87 -33.81 14.11
C GLU A 125 -19.75 -32.95 15.02
N GLU A 126 -19.62 -31.62 14.95
CA GLU A 126 -20.44 -30.71 15.75
C GLU A 126 -21.89 -30.61 15.21
N SER A 127 -22.10 -30.85 13.91
CA SER A 127 -23.44 -30.93 13.31
C SER A 127 -24.15 -32.27 13.57
N GLU A 128 -23.41 -33.39 13.59
CA GLU A 128 -23.96 -34.71 13.93
C GLU A 128 -24.18 -34.88 15.44
N GLY A 129 -23.31 -34.31 16.28
CA GLY A 129 -23.45 -34.35 17.74
C GLY A 129 -24.71 -33.66 18.25
N LYS A 130 -25.14 -32.56 17.60
CA LYS A 130 -26.38 -31.85 17.94
C LYS A 130 -27.65 -32.62 17.50
N SER A 131 -27.54 -33.50 16.49
CA SER A 131 -28.67 -34.29 15.99
C SER A 131 -29.14 -35.40 16.96
N TRP A 132 -28.29 -35.85 17.89
CA TRP A 132 -28.65 -36.85 18.90
C TRP A 132 -29.14 -36.25 20.22
N GLU A 133 -28.90 -34.95 20.46
CA GLU A 133 -29.36 -34.26 21.66
C GLU A 133 -30.80 -33.70 21.52
N GLU A 134 -31.34 -33.67 20.30
CA GLU A 134 -32.69 -33.18 19.97
C GLU A 134 -33.73 -34.30 19.67
N ALA A 135 -33.39 -35.58 19.86
CA ALA A 135 -34.26 -36.75 19.64
C ALA A 135 -34.61 -37.49 20.94
#